data_AF-A0A7M7H3X9-F1
#
_entry.id   AF-A0A7M7H3X9-F1
#
_cell.length_a   1.000
_cell.length_b   1.000
_cell.length_c   1.000
_cell.angle_alpha   90.00
_cell.angle_beta   90.00
_cell.angle_gamma   90.00
#
_symmetry.space_group_name_H-M   'P 1'
#
loop_
_entity.id
_entity.type
_entity.pdbx_description
1 polymer ?
#
loop_
_entity_poly.entity_id
_entity_poly.type
_entity_poly.pdbx_seq_one_letter_code
_entity_poly.pdbx_strand_id
1 'polypeptide(L)'
;MLAVWMKYEWQKISKDSFQIVELGPGRGTLIKDILRVFKQFKSLNDISIHLVEVSPILSQIQAKNLCKTIIEYDQKKNKSKNNSTSYYKEGITEDGIKLYWYHSIKDVPKKFSIFLAHEFFDALPIHKFQKIDNEWREVLIDIIQGCNEEKFRYVLSNTPTPATLFISNDEKREHIEISPESLIIVDYLADFLWECGGFALICDYGHNGDKTDTFRGFSQHKVHDPLLHPGTADLTADVDFAAIKKIAEKDNRLITFGPVSQSNFLQNLGINVRLQILLQNASKEERKSLESGYHMIMDKDKMGIRFKVLSLFPSILKEYFKKIPIAGFF
;
A
#
# COMPACT_ATOMS: atom_id res chain seq x y z
N MET A 1 6.93 -10.52 -9.91
CA MET A 1 6.62 -11.50 -8.84
C MET A 1 5.19 -11.37 -8.36
N LEU A 2 4.72 -10.17 -7.97
CA LEU A 2 3.36 -9.98 -7.43
C LEU A 2 2.25 -10.51 -8.35
N ALA A 3 2.33 -10.27 -9.66
CA ALA A 3 1.37 -10.82 -10.63
C ALA A 3 1.24 -12.35 -10.58
N VAL A 4 2.36 -13.06 -10.38
CA VAL A 4 2.38 -14.52 -10.27
C VAL A 4 1.70 -14.95 -8.98
N TRP A 5 2.02 -14.29 -7.87
CA TRP A 5 1.37 -14.53 -6.57
C TRP A 5 -0.14 -14.31 -6.64
N MET A 6 -0.58 -13.17 -7.18
CA MET A 6 -2.00 -12.84 -7.34
C MET A 6 -2.73 -13.91 -8.16
N LYS A 7 -2.17 -14.30 -9.31
CA LYS A 7 -2.77 -15.33 -10.16
C LYS A 7 -2.84 -16.68 -9.44
N TYR A 8 -1.76 -17.07 -8.78
CA TYR A 8 -1.67 -18.36 -8.07
C TYR A 8 -2.65 -18.44 -6.90
N GLU A 9 -2.71 -17.42 -6.05
CA GLU A 9 -3.64 -17.40 -4.91
C GLU A 9 -5.10 -17.27 -5.35
N TRP A 10 -5.40 -16.48 -6.40
CA TRP A 10 -6.74 -16.43 -6.98
C TRP A 10 -7.18 -17.81 -7.51
N GLN A 11 -6.31 -18.53 -8.22
CA GLN A 11 -6.63 -19.88 -8.74
C GLN A 11 -6.98 -20.90 -7.65
N LYS A 12 -6.51 -20.70 -6.42
CA LYS A 12 -6.86 -21.54 -5.27
C LYS A 12 -8.27 -21.27 -4.72
N ILE A 13 -8.81 -20.07 -4.96
CA ILE A 13 -10.00 -19.56 -4.26
C ILE A 13 -11.18 -19.41 -5.23
N SER A 14 -10.95 -18.96 -6.47
CA SER A 14 -11.99 -18.67 -7.44
C SER A 14 -11.57 -18.99 -8.88
N LYS A 15 -12.56 -19.08 -9.77
CA LYS A 15 -12.40 -19.16 -11.24
C LYS A 15 -13.11 -18.02 -11.97
N ASP A 16 -13.83 -17.17 -11.23
CA ASP A 16 -14.60 -16.06 -11.79
C ASP A 16 -13.72 -14.84 -12.06
N SER A 17 -14.23 -13.93 -12.89
CA SER A 17 -13.56 -12.65 -13.11
C SER A 17 -13.44 -11.85 -11.82
N PHE A 18 -12.37 -11.07 -11.72
CA PHE A 18 -12.04 -10.33 -10.52
C PHE A 18 -11.48 -8.95 -10.81
N GLN A 19 -11.51 -8.11 -9.81
CA GLN A 19 -10.94 -6.77 -9.88
C GLN A 19 -9.52 -6.78 -9.33
N ILE A 20 -8.60 -6.08 -9.99
CA ILE A 20 -7.31 -5.71 -9.40
C ILE A 20 -7.41 -4.27 -8.96
N VAL A 21 -7.29 -4.02 -7.66
CA VAL A 21 -7.39 -2.69 -7.05
C VAL A 21 -6.02 -2.27 -6.54
N GLU A 22 -5.43 -1.21 -7.09
CA GLU A 22 -4.17 -0.63 -6.59
C GLU A 22 -4.45 0.69 -5.86
N LEU A 23 -4.00 0.78 -4.61
CA LEU A 23 -4.06 1.98 -3.78
C LEU A 23 -2.79 2.80 -4.00
N GLY A 24 -2.92 4.05 -4.44
CA GLY A 24 -1.79 4.93 -4.72
C GLY A 24 -0.82 4.37 -5.77
N PRO A 25 -1.23 4.17 -7.03
CA PRO A 25 -0.41 3.48 -8.03
C PRO A 25 0.81 4.26 -8.54
N GLY A 26 1.07 5.46 -8.00
CA GLY A 26 2.21 6.30 -8.39
C GLY A 26 2.21 6.61 -9.89
N ARG A 27 3.20 6.07 -10.62
CA ARG A 27 3.29 6.24 -12.09
C ARG A 27 2.56 5.15 -12.88
N GLY A 28 1.93 4.19 -12.22
CA GLY A 28 1.25 3.04 -12.84
C GLY A 28 2.20 1.95 -13.34
N THR A 29 3.47 1.98 -12.93
CA THR A 29 4.50 1.03 -13.39
C THR A 29 4.24 -0.40 -12.89
N LEU A 30 3.75 -0.55 -11.66
CA LEU A 30 3.46 -1.84 -11.07
C LEU A 30 2.30 -2.55 -11.79
N ILE A 31 1.16 -1.89 -11.96
CA ILE A 31 0.06 -2.40 -12.80
C ILE A 31 0.53 -2.71 -14.21
N LYS A 32 1.34 -1.86 -14.84
CA LYS A 32 1.84 -2.11 -16.19
C LYS A 32 2.60 -3.44 -16.27
N ASP A 33 3.43 -3.73 -15.28
CA ASP A 33 4.15 -4.99 -15.18
C ASP A 33 3.23 -6.18 -14.87
N ILE A 34 2.21 -5.98 -14.03
CA ILE A 34 1.20 -7.00 -13.73
C ILE A 34 0.44 -7.38 -15.01
N LEU A 35 -0.05 -6.40 -15.77
CA LEU A 35 -0.75 -6.62 -17.03
C LEU A 35 0.12 -7.38 -18.05
N ARG A 36 1.40 -7.01 -18.15
CA ARG A 36 2.37 -7.71 -19.02
C ARG A 36 2.51 -9.20 -18.67
N VAL A 37 2.50 -9.55 -17.39
CA VAL A 37 2.57 -10.95 -16.93
C VAL A 37 1.23 -11.67 -17.14
N PHE A 38 0.11 -11.03 -16.83
CA PHE A 38 -1.23 -11.61 -17.05
C PHE A 38 -1.52 -11.90 -18.53
N LYS A 39 -0.97 -11.09 -19.44
CA LYS A 39 -0.98 -11.35 -20.89
C LYS A 39 -0.31 -12.68 -21.23
N GLN A 40 0.80 -13.02 -20.60
CA GLN A 40 1.50 -14.29 -20.81
C GLN A 40 0.67 -15.48 -20.30
N PHE A 41 -0.11 -15.28 -19.23
CA PHE A 41 -1.05 -16.27 -18.71
C PHE A 41 -2.38 -16.36 -19.48
N LYS A 42 -2.56 -15.57 -20.55
CA LYS A 42 -3.83 -15.47 -21.31
C LYS A 42 -5.05 -15.20 -20.42
N SER A 43 -4.86 -14.47 -19.32
CA SER A 43 -5.88 -14.22 -18.29
C SER A 43 -6.37 -12.77 -18.28
N LEU A 44 -6.22 -12.03 -19.39
CA LEU A 44 -6.63 -10.63 -19.47
C LEU A 44 -8.15 -10.46 -19.48
N ASN A 45 -8.87 -11.46 -19.99
CA ASN A 45 -10.34 -11.43 -20.07
C ASN A 45 -11.01 -11.61 -18.69
N ASP A 46 -10.25 -12.07 -17.69
CA ASP A 46 -10.75 -12.36 -16.35
C ASP A 46 -10.64 -11.15 -15.42
N ILE A 47 -10.07 -10.02 -15.87
CA ILE A 47 -9.70 -8.91 -14.98
C ILE A 47 -10.23 -7.55 -15.43
N SER A 48 -10.52 -6.70 -14.44
CA SER A 48 -10.64 -5.25 -14.61
C SER A 48 -9.73 -4.52 -13.63
N ILE A 49 -9.20 -3.36 -14.03
CA ILE A 49 -8.25 -2.60 -13.21
C ILE A 49 -8.94 -1.41 -12.56
N HIS A 50 -8.70 -1.22 -11.27
CA HIS A 50 -9.29 -0.17 -10.45
C HIS A 50 -8.18 0.55 -9.69
N LEU A 51 -8.00 1.84 -9.95
CA LEU A 51 -6.94 2.65 -9.37
C LEU A 51 -7.53 3.66 -8.40
N VAL A 52 -7.08 3.64 -7.14
CA VAL A 52 -7.46 4.66 -6.16
C VAL A 52 -6.36 5.72 -6.14
N GLU A 53 -6.65 6.87 -6.75
CA GLU A 53 -5.70 7.97 -6.98
C GLU A 53 -6.41 9.32 -6.84
N VAL A 54 -5.91 10.17 -5.96
CA VAL A 54 -6.46 11.50 -5.70
C VAL A 54 -5.79 12.58 -6.54
N SER A 55 -4.53 12.38 -6.94
CA SER A 55 -3.73 13.36 -7.67
C SER A 55 -4.12 13.42 -9.15
N PRO A 56 -4.60 14.58 -9.64
CA PRO A 56 -4.93 14.74 -11.06
C PRO A 56 -3.70 14.53 -11.95
N ILE A 57 -2.52 14.98 -11.52
CA ILE A 57 -1.28 14.88 -12.28
C ILE A 57 -0.84 13.42 -12.41
N LEU A 58 -0.83 12.66 -11.31
CA LEU A 58 -0.45 11.24 -11.36
C LEU A 58 -1.47 10.43 -12.17
N SER A 59 -2.76 10.71 -12.04
CA SER A 59 -3.79 10.06 -12.85
C SER A 59 -3.59 10.26 -14.35
N GLN A 60 -3.08 11.43 -14.78
CA GLN A 60 -2.75 11.70 -16.19
C GLN A 60 -1.51 10.92 -16.64
N ILE A 61 -0.47 10.85 -15.81
CA ILE A 61 0.74 10.06 -16.09
C ILE A 61 0.39 8.58 -16.22
N GLN A 62 -0.40 8.05 -15.28
CA GLN A 62 -0.89 6.68 -15.30
C GLN A 62 -1.69 6.40 -16.58
N ALA A 63 -2.63 7.27 -16.93
CA ALA A 63 -3.45 7.10 -18.12
C ALA A 63 -2.62 7.11 -19.41
N LYS A 64 -1.62 7.99 -19.51
CA LYS A 64 -0.66 7.99 -20.63
C LYS A 64 0.17 6.70 -20.69
N ASN A 65 0.51 6.14 -19.53
CA ASN A 65 1.35 4.93 -19.45
C ASN A 65 0.58 3.63 -19.71
N LEU A 66 -0.73 3.61 -19.46
CA LEU A 66 -1.55 2.40 -19.40
C LEU A 66 -2.63 2.34 -20.49
N CYS A 67 -3.15 3.47 -20.97
CA CYS A 67 -4.36 3.52 -21.77
C CYS A 67 -4.12 4.02 -23.20
N LYS A 68 -4.86 3.43 -24.14
CA LYS A 68 -4.98 3.86 -25.54
C LYS A 68 -6.10 4.87 -25.72
N THR A 69 -7.22 4.68 -25.02
CA THR A 69 -8.37 5.58 -25.01
C THR A 69 -8.72 5.94 -23.58
N ILE A 70 -9.15 7.18 -23.35
CA ILE A 70 -9.46 7.74 -22.03
C ILE A 70 -10.74 8.57 -22.15
N ILE A 71 -11.61 8.45 -21.15
CA ILE A 71 -12.80 9.28 -20.97
C ILE A 71 -12.75 9.84 -19.53
N GLU A 72 -12.84 11.16 -19.40
CA GLU A 72 -12.88 11.86 -18.11
C GLU A 72 -14.29 12.39 -17.83
N TYR A 73 -14.74 12.28 -16.58
CA TYR A 73 -16.07 12.69 -16.15
C TYR A 73 -16.00 13.86 -15.17
N ASP A 74 -16.72 14.93 -15.47
CA ASP A 74 -16.91 16.03 -14.53
C ASP A 74 -17.97 15.64 -13.48
N GLN A 75 -17.50 15.24 -12.29
CA GLN A 75 -18.38 14.87 -11.18
C GLN A 75 -19.31 16.02 -10.73
N LYS A 76 -18.96 17.30 -10.98
CA LYS A 76 -19.83 18.44 -10.63
C LYS A 76 -21.02 18.59 -11.57
N LYS A 77 -20.92 18.15 -12.83
CA LYS A 77 -22.02 18.18 -13.82
C LYS A 77 -22.91 16.94 -13.80
N ASN A 78 -22.40 15.80 -13.31
CA ASN A 78 -23.11 14.52 -13.35
C ASN A 78 -24.12 14.29 -12.21
N LYS A 79 -24.26 15.21 -11.25
CA LYS A 79 -25.30 15.12 -10.20
C LYS A 79 -26.74 15.26 -10.73
N SER A 80 -26.95 15.69 -11.98
CA SER A 80 -28.29 15.90 -12.57
C SER A 80 -28.82 14.75 -13.43
N LYS A 81 -28.06 13.67 -13.61
CA LYS A 81 -28.50 12.49 -14.40
C LYS A 81 -28.42 11.24 -13.53
N ASN A 82 -29.46 10.40 -13.58
CA ASN A 82 -29.63 9.13 -12.85
C ASN A 82 -28.53 8.06 -13.07
N ASN A 83 -27.40 8.40 -13.70
CA ASN A 83 -26.24 7.53 -13.94
C ASN A 83 -24.96 8.17 -13.38
N SER A 84 -24.89 8.43 -12.07
CA SER A 84 -23.63 8.87 -11.45
C SER A 84 -22.68 7.69 -11.35
N THR A 85 -21.72 7.58 -12.27
CA THR A 85 -20.60 6.64 -12.15
C THR A 85 -19.74 7.03 -10.96
N SER A 86 -19.31 6.05 -10.15
CA SER A 86 -18.50 6.30 -8.95
C SER A 86 -17.04 6.68 -9.27
N TYR A 87 -16.56 6.33 -10.47
CA TYR A 87 -15.25 6.71 -10.98
C TYR A 87 -15.28 8.09 -11.66
N TYR A 88 -14.17 8.82 -11.59
CA TYR A 88 -14.00 10.11 -12.27
C TYR A 88 -13.30 10.00 -13.63
N LYS A 89 -12.67 8.86 -13.92
CA LYS A 89 -11.98 8.57 -15.18
C LYS A 89 -12.08 7.09 -15.52
N GLU A 90 -12.18 6.79 -16.81
CA GLU A 90 -12.04 5.43 -17.34
C GLU A 90 -11.14 5.41 -18.57
N GLY A 91 -10.56 4.26 -18.85
CA GLY A 91 -9.73 4.04 -20.03
C GLY A 91 -9.68 2.58 -20.44
N ILE A 92 -9.16 2.36 -21.65
CA ILE A 92 -8.95 1.02 -22.21
C ILE A 92 -7.48 0.88 -22.59
N THR A 93 -6.85 -0.21 -22.15
CA THR A 93 -5.45 -0.52 -22.49
C THR A 93 -5.31 -0.93 -23.97
N GLU A 94 -4.07 -1.01 -24.47
CA GLU A 94 -3.82 -1.54 -25.83
C GLU A 94 -4.36 -2.96 -26.03
N ASP A 95 -4.38 -3.75 -24.96
CA ASP A 95 -4.88 -5.13 -24.93
C ASP A 95 -6.40 -5.22 -24.64
N GLY A 96 -7.12 -4.09 -24.64
CA GLY A 96 -8.59 -4.06 -24.49
C GLY A 96 -9.10 -4.15 -23.05
N ILE A 97 -8.24 -4.03 -22.05
CA ILE A 97 -8.61 -4.15 -20.63
C ILE A 97 -9.19 -2.83 -20.14
N LYS A 98 -10.32 -2.90 -19.42
CA LYS A 98 -10.95 -1.71 -18.82
C LYS A 98 -10.24 -1.30 -17.54
N LEU A 99 -10.04 0.00 -17.40
CA LEU A 99 -9.35 0.61 -16.27
C LEU A 99 -10.16 1.81 -15.76
N TYR A 100 -10.29 1.94 -14.44
CA TYR A 100 -11.11 2.96 -13.78
C TYR A 100 -10.33 3.66 -12.67
N TRP A 101 -10.55 4.97 -12.49
CA TRP A 101 -9.94 5.75 -11.39
C TRP A 101 -10.99 6.28 -10.41
N TYR A 102 -10.64 6.18 -9.13
CA TYR A 102 -11.49 6.52 -7.99
C TYR A 102 -10.77 7.47 -7.05
N HIS A 103 -11.52 8.37 -6.40
CA HIS A 103 -10.96 9.22 -5.35
C HIS A 103 -10.86 8.49 -4.01
N SER A 104 -11.77 7.54 -3.75
CA SER A 104 -11.77 6.75 -2.54
C SER A 104 -11.86 5.26 -2.83
N ILE A 105 -11.27 4.45 -1.96
CA ILE A 105 -11.48 3.00 -1.93
C ILE A 105 -12.96 2.63 -1.77
N LYS A 106 -13.76 3.51 -1.18
CA LYS A 106 -15.21 3.34 -0.98
C LYS A 106 -16.01 3.38 -2.29
N ASP A 107 -15.44 3.96 -3.34
CA ASP A 107 -16.10 4.13 -4.63
C ASP A 107 -15.89 2.92 -5.56
N VAL A 108 -15.00 2.00 -5.18
CA VAL A 108 -14.72 0.76 -5.93
C VAL A 108 -15.95 -0.16 -5.87
N PRO A 109 -16.42 -0.71 -7.00
CA PRO A 109 -17.57 -1.60 -7.01
C PRO A 109 -17.39 -2.81 -6.09
N LYS A 110 -18.43 -3.16 -5.32
CA LYS A 110 -18.46 -4.34 -4.43
C LYS A 110 -18.50 -5.65 -5.22
N LYS A 111 -17.33 -6.19 -5.58
CA LYS A 111 -17.12 -7.47 -6.26
C LYS A 111 -15.88 -8.17 -5.68
N PHE A 112 -15.63 -9.41 -6.10
CA PHE A 112 -14.39 -10.11 -5.73
C PHE A 112 -13.17 -9.32 -6.22
N SER A 113 -12.30 -8.93 -5.28
CA SER A 113 -11.21 -8.00 -5.56
C SER A 113 -9.89 -8.43 -4.93
N ILE A 114 -8.80 -8.25 -5.67
CA ILE A 114 -7.45 -8.36 -5.15
C ILE A 114 -6.91 -6.95 -4.95
N PHE A 115 -6.72 -6.55 -3.70
CA PHE A 115 -6.17 -5.24 -3.34
C PHE A 115 -4.64 -5.30 -3.23
N LEU A 116 -3.99 -4.27 -3.75
CA LEU A 116 -2.55 -4.07 -3.70
C LEU A 116 -2.26 -2.67 -3.16
N ALA A 117 -1.51 -2.60 -2.07
CA ALA A 117 -1.02 -1.36 -1.49
C ALA A 117 0.51 -1.47 -1.42
N HIS A 118 1.21 -0.70 -2.26
CA HIS A 118 2.67 -0.75 -2.37
C HIS A 118 3.23 0.65 -2.16
N GLU A 119 3.90 0.89 -1.03
CA GLU A 119 4.33 2.25 -0.61
C GLU A 119 3.14 3.22 -0.58
N PHE A 120 2.07 2.80 0.10
CA PHE A 120 0.83 3.56 0.20
C PHE A 120 0.58 4.04 1.62
N PHE A 121 0.83 3.18 2.62
CA PHE A 121 0.50 3.46 4.01
C PHE A 121 1.57 4.31 4.68
N ASP A 122 2.83 4.23 4.25
CA ASP A 122 3.93 5.05 4.79
C ASP A 122 3.82 6.54 4.46
N ALA A 123 3.09 6.87 3.38
CA ALA A 123 2.78 8.24 2.97
C ALA A 123 1.56 8.83 3.68
N LEU A 124 0.80 8.03 4.44
CA LEU A 124 -0.40 8.52 5.13
C LEU A 124 -0.04 9.31 6.40
N PRO A 125 -0.82 10.35 6.75
CA PRO A 125 -0.56 11.14 7.93
C PRO A 125 -0.52 10.31 9.21
N ILE A 126 0.40 10.68 10.10
CA ILE A 126 0.55 10.08 11.44
C ILE A 126 0.38 11.13 12.54
N HIS A 127 -0.10 10.67 13.68
CA HIS A 127 0.01 11.36 14.96
C HIS A 127 1.15 10.72 15.75
N LYS A 128 1.94 11.55 16.44
CA LYS A 128 3.03 11.12 17.33
C LYS A 128 2.57 11.31 18.77
N PHE A 129 2.75 10.30 19.61
CA PHE A 129 2.42 10.38 21.03
C PHE A 129 3.59 9.98 21.91
N GLN A 130 3.67 10.60 23.08
CA GLN A 130 4.62 10.29 24.15
C GLN A 130 3.87 10.15 25.47
N LYS A 131 4.24 9.15 26.26
CA LYS A 131 3.68 8.89 27.58
C LYS A 131 4.46 9.66 28.64
N ILE A 132 3.76 10.48 29.44
CA ILE A 132 4.33 11.31 30.51
C ILE A 132 3.44 11.14 31.74
N ASP A 133 4.03 10.76 32.87
CA ASP A 133 3.30 10.52 34.13
C ASP A 133 2.08 9.58 33.96
N ASN A 134 2.25 8.56 33.12
CA ASN A 134 1.22 7.59 32.73
C ASN A 134 0.05 8.15 31.90
N GLU A 135 0.12 9.38 31.43
CA GLU A 135 -0.83 9.99 30.50
C GLU A 135 -0.21 10.16 29.10
N TRP A 136 -1.01 9.98 28.05
CA TRP A 136 -0.56 10.25 26.69
C TRP A 136 -0.62 11.74 26.38
N ARG A 137 0.48 12.26 25.81
CA ARG A 137 0.58 13.59 25.23
C ARG A 137 0.89 13.46 23.74
N GLU A 138 0.23 14.30 22.94
CA GLU A 138 0.51 14.37 21.51
C GLU A 138 1.73 15.27 21.26
N VAL A 139 2.59 14.85 20.35
CA VAL A 139 3.69 15.65 19.84
C VAL A 139 3.15 16.50 18.68
N LEU A 140 3.20 17.81 18.86
CA LEU A 140 2.70 18.82 17.92
C LEU A 140 3.87 19.62 17.35
N ILE A 141 3.58 20.41 16.31
CA ILE A 141 4.53 21.35 15.71
C ILE A 141 4.15 22.77 16.13
N ASP A 142 5.12 23.53 16.62
CA ASP A 142 4.98 24.93 17.03
C ASP A 142 6.05 25.81 16.36
N ILE A 143 5.82 27.13 16.37
CA ILE A 143 6.73 28.12 15.79
C ILE A 143 7.75 28.56 16.83
N ILE A 144 9.02 28.63 16.44
CA ILE A 144 10.06 29.22 17.27
C ILE A 144 9.93 30.75 17.20
N GLN A 145 9.52 31.38 18.29
CA GLN A 145 9.43 32.84 18.39
C GLN A 145 10.83 33.46 18.61
N GLY A 146 11.03 34.68 18.08
CA GLY A 146 12.24 35.47 18.31
C GLY A 146 13.45 35.13 17.41
N CYS A 147 13.24 34.36 16.34
CA CYS A 147 14.25 34.15 15.29
C CYS A 147 13.97 35.02 14.07
N ASN A 148 15.04 35.41 13.35
CA ASN A 148 14.94 36.15 12.09
C ASN A 148 14.39 35.29 10.93
N GLU A 149 14.33 33.97 11.11
CA GLU A 149 13.82 33.00 10.15
C GLU A 149 12.67 32.22 10.78
N GLU A 150 11.60 31.98 10.00
CA GLU A 150 10.49 31.12 10.41
C GLU A 150 10.99 29.67 10.58
N LYS A 151 11.00 29.18 11.81
CA LYS A 151 11.45 27.82 12.16
C LYS A 151 10.39 27.10 12.97
N PHE A 152 10.28 25.80 12.73
CA PHE A 152 9.39 24.91 13.45
C PHE A 152 10.14 24.11 14.52
N ARG A 153 9.42 23.71 15.57
CA ARG A 153 9.91 22.80 16.61
C ARG A 153 8.83 21.81 17.01
N TYR A 154 9.24 20.65 17.52
CA TYR A 154 8.33 19.75 18.22
C TYR A 154 8.01 20.29 19.62
N VAL A 155 6.75 20.21 20.00
CA VAL A 155 6.26 20.51 21.36
C VAL A 155 5.30 19.41 21.80
N LEU A 156 5.09 19.28 23.12
CA LEU A 156 4.13 18.34 23.67
C LEU A 156 2.84 19.09 24.02
N SER A 157 1.69 18.47 23.74
CA SER A 157 0.40 18.96 24.21
C SER A 157 0.38 19.02 25.73
N ASN A 158 -0.25 20.05 26.32
CA ASN A 158 -0.38 20.16 27.77
C ASN A 158 -1.31 19.09 28.39
N THR A 159 -2.32 18.66 27.64
CA THR A 159 -3.35 17.69 28.04
C THR A 159 -3.51 16.64 26.94
N PRO A 160 -4.12 15.47 27.23
CA PRO A 160 -4.43 14.49 26.19
C PRO A 160 -5.35 15.12 25.14
N THR A 161 -5.02 14.98 23.87
CA THR A 161 -5.83 15.48 22.76
C THR A 161 -6.88 14.42 22.34
N PRO A 162 -7.92 14.77 21.58
CA PRO A 162 -8.87 13.78 21.06
C PRO A 162 -8.23 12.66 20.23
N ALA A 163 -7.06 12.91 19.61
CA ALA A 163 -6.35 11.91 18.82
C ALA A 163 -5.83 10.74 19.69
N THR A 164 -5.71 10.93 21.02
CA THR A 164 -5.37 9.86 21.95
C THR A 164 -6.39 8.71 21.97
N LEU A 165 -7.62 8.93 21.46
CA LEU A 165 -8.63 7.88 21.30
C LEU A 165 -8.22 6.77 20.32
N PHE A 166 -7.25 7.01 19.44
CA PHE A 166 -6.72 5.99 18.53
C PHE A 166 -5.68 5.08 19.19
N ILE A 167 -5.21 5.44 20.39
CA ILE A 167 -4.23 4.65 21.14
C ILE A 167 -4.91 3.44 21.75
N SER A 168 -4.30 2.27 21.58
CA SER A 168 -4.84 1.03 22.12
C SER A 168 -4.66 0.96 23.64
N ASN A 169 -5.68 0.48 24.37
CA ASN A 169 -5.66 0.39 25.84
C ASN A 169 -4.57 -0.55 26.39
N ASP A 170 -4.13 -1.53 25.59
CA ASP A 170 -3.07 -2.49 25.87
C ASP A 170 -1.69 -2.04 25.38
N GLU A 171 -1.54 -0.77 24.95
CA GLU A 171 -0.26 -0.23 24.51
C GLU A 171 0.75 -0.14 25.67
N LYS A 172 1.94 -0.71 25.44
CA LYS A 172 3.01 -0.82 26.44
C LYS A 172 4.19 0.09 26.15
N ARG A 173 4.29 0.63 24.94
CA ARG A 173 5.34 1.56 24.53
C ARG A 173 5.15 2.91 25.21
N GLU A 174 6.24 3.68 25.27
CA GLU A 174 6.24 5.06 25.78
C GLU A 174 6.11 6.09 24.66
N HIS A 175 6.44 5.71 23.43
CA HIS A 175 6.36 6.55 22.24
C HIS A 175 5.74 5.73 21.12
N ILE A 176 4.77 6.32 20.41
CA ILE A 176 4.06 5.63 19.33
C ILE A 176 3.71 6.60 18.20
N GLU A 177 3.69 6.04 17.00
CA GLU A 177 3.17 6.66 15.78
C GLU A 177 1.90 5.92 15.38
N ILE A 178 0.81 6.66 15.15
CA ILE A 178 -0.47 6.09 14.73
C ILE A 178 -0.95 6.83 13.50
N SER A 179 -1.33 6.11 12.46
CA SER A 179 -2.04 6.67 11.29
C SER A 179 -3.53 6.30 11.35
N PRO A 180 -4.42 7.19 11.82
CA PRO A 180 -5.85 6.91 11.86
C PRO A 180 -6.43 6.57 10.49
N GLU A 181 -5.95 7.24 9.44
CA GLU A 181 -6.39 6.99 8.07
C GLU A 181 -6.04 5.58 7.61
N SER A 182 -4.82 5.10 7.92
CA SER A 182 -4.42 3.71 7.69
C SER A 182 -5.38 2.73 8.35
N LEU A 183 -5.73 2.96 9.62
CA LEU A 183 -6.64 2.08 10.38
C LEU A 183 -8.05 2.08 9.78
N ILE A 184 -8.57 3.24 9.37
CA ILE A 184 -9.90 3.38 8.74
C ILE A 184 -9.94 2.65 7.39
N ILE A 185 -8.89 2.78 6.57
CA ILE A 185 -8.79 2.10 5.28
C ILE A 185 -8.73 0.59 5.48
N VAL A 186 -7.94 0.10 6.44
CA VAL A 186 -7.83 -1.33 6.75
C VAL A 186 -9.15 -1.88 7.31
N ASP A 187 -9.86 -1.14 8.15
CA ASP A 187 -11.16 -1.54 8.68
C ASP A 187 -12.20 -1.69 7.55
N TYR A 188 -12.26 -0.70 6.65
CA TYR A 188 -13.11 -0.78 5.46
C TYR A 188 -12.71 -1.95 4.53
N LEU A 189 -11.41 -2.15 4.33
CA LEU A 189 -10.90 -3.26 3.52
C LEU A 189 -11.28 -4.62 4.13
N ALA A 190 -11.26 -4.72 5.46
CA ALA A 190 -11.68 -5.92 6.18
C ALA A 190 -13.16 -6.23 5.95
N ASP A 191 -14.03 -5.23 6.06
CA ASP A 191 -15.46 -5.39 5.74
C ASP A 191 -15.68 -5.74 4.27
N PHE A 192 -14.99 -5.05 3.35
CA PHE A 192 -15.12 -5.31 1.92
C PHE A 192 -14.75 -6.75 1.59
N LEU A 193 -13.59 -7.23 2.04
CA LEU A 193 -13.10 -8.57 1.74
C LEU A 193 -13.95 -9.65 2.40
N TRP A 194 -14.48 -9.38 3.59
CA TRP A 194 -15.42 -10.26 4.28
C TRP A 194 -16.75 -10.40 3.51
N GLU A 195 -17.32 -9.29 3.04
CA GLU A 195 -18.61 -9.27 2.33
C GLU A 195 -18.51 -9.76 0.88
N CYS A 196 -17.49 -9.30 0.15
CA CYS A 196 -17.41 -9.44 -1.31
C CYS A 196 -16.45 -10.55 -1.76
N GLY A 197 -15.65 -11.08 -0.83
CA GLY A 197 -14.54 -11.97 -1.14
C GLY A 197 -13.36 -11.25 -1.78
N GLY A 198 -12.26 -11.99 -1.95
CA GLY A 198 -11.00 -11.43 -2.42
C GLY A 198 -9.89 -11.57 -1.39
N PHE A 199 -8.81 -10.83 -1.59
CA PHE A 199 -7.70 -10.74 -0.65
C PHE A 199 -6.87 -9.48 -0.89
N ALA A 200 -5.99 -9.14 0.04
CA ALA A 200 -5.12 -7.99 -0.07
C ALA A 200 -3.65 -8.34 0.14
N LEU A 201 -2.78 -7.57 -0.50
CA LEU A 201 -1.34 -7.56 -0.28
C LEU A 201 -0.89 -6.13 0.03
N ILE A 202 -0.31 -5.96 1.22
CA ILE A 202 0.25 -4.70 1.69
C ILE A 202 1.77 -4.86 1.73
N CYS A 203 2.47 -4.01 1.01
CA CYS A 203 3.92 -4.00 0.90
C CYS A 203 4.41 -2.61 1.25
N ASP A 204 5.11 -2.47 2.37
CA ASP A 204 5.54 -1.14 2.85
C ASP A 204 6.77 -1.20 3.76
N TYR A 205 7.42 -0.06 3.97
CA TYR A 205 8.41 0.09 5.03
C TYR A 205 7.72 0.00 6.38
N GLY A 206 8.21 -0.83 7.29
CA GLY A 206 7.51 -0.99 8.54
C GLY A 206 8.13 -1.90 9.56
N HIS A 207 7.39 -2.07 10.64
CA HIS A 207 7.73 -2.86 11.81
C HIS A 207 6.48 -3.57 12.34
N ASN A 208 6.63 -4.43 13.35
CA ASN A 208 5.54 -5.24 13.89
C ASN A 208 5.33 -4.91 15.37
N GLY A 209 5.01 -3.64 15.67
CA GLY A 209 4.82 -3.15 17.04
C GLY A 209 6.10 -2.90 17.85
N ASP A 210 7.29 -2.98 17.24
CA ASP A 210 8.58 -2.88 17.94
C ASP A 210 9.28 -1.51 17.83
N LYS A 211 8.90 -0.63 16.90
CA LYS A 211 9.46 0.73 16.78
C LYS A 211 8.53 1.79 17.34
N THR A 212 9.10 2.99 17.49
CA THR A 212 8.47 4.13 18.17
C THR A 212 8.52 5.43 17.35
N ASP A 213 9.71 5.95 17.04
CA ASP A 213 9.89 7.16 16.24
C ASP A 213 10.55 6.80 14.90
N THR A 214 9.80 6.97 13.82
CA THR A 214 10.23 6.61 12.47
C THR A 214 9.96 7.70 11.43
N PHE A 215 9.24 8.76 11.82
CA PHE A 215 8.94 9.91 10.98
C PHE A 215 10.21 10.62 10.49
N ARG A 216 10.36 10.69 9.17
CA ARG A 216 11.55 11.25 8.53
C ARG A 216 11.24 11.88 7.18
N GLY A 217 12.03 12.87 6.82
CA GLY A 217 12.05 13.44 5.48
C GLY A 217 13.11 12.75 4.62
N PHE A 218 12.86 12.63 3.33
CA PHE A 218 13.85 12.27 2.33
C PHE A 218 13.95 13.37 1.28
N SER A 219 15.17 13.85 1.05
CA SER A 219 15.49 14.76 -0.03
C SER A 219 16.77 14.29 -0.72
N GLN A 220 16.75 14.17 -2.05
CA GLN A 220 17.90 13.74 -2.85
C GLN A 220 18.59 12.45 -2.34
N HIS A 221 17.79 11.44 -1.98
CA HIS A 221 18.26 10.16 -1.42
C HIS A 221 19.02 10.26 -0.09
N LYS A 222 18.82 11.34 0.68
CA LYS A 222 19.38 11.51 2.03
C LYS A 222 18.26 11.79 3.02
N VAL A 223 18.47 11.36 4.26
CA VAL A 223 17.59 11.71 5.38
C VAL A 223 17.66 13.22 5.59
N HIS A 224 16.49 13.84 5.62
CA HIS A 224 16.28 15.26 5.82
C HIS A 224 15.40 15.44 7.05
N ASP A 225 15.66 16.48 7.83
CA ASP A 225 14.80 16.83 8.95
C ASP A 225 13.42 17.26 8.39
N PRO A 226 12.31 16.62 8.81
CA PRO A 226 10.96 16.99 8.36
C PRO A 226 10.58 18.45 8.59
N LEU A 227 11.16 19.10 9.61
CA LEU A 227 10.82 20.48 9.98
C LEU A 227 11.61 21.53 9.21
N LEU A 228 12.67 21.11 8.49
CA LEU A 228 13.42 22.00 7.62
C LEU A 228 12.72 22.11 6.26
N HIS A 229 12.44 23.35 5.82
CA HIS A 229 11.81 23.66 4.53
C HIS A 229 10.62 22.74 4.15
N PRO A 230 9.52 22.74 4.92
CA PRO A 230 8.36 21.88 4.65
C PRO A 230 7.86 22.01 3.20
N GLY A 231 7.54 20.86 2.59
CA GLY A 231 7.11 20.76 1.19
C GLY A 231 8.25 20.56 0.18
N THR A 232 9.53 20.62 0.60
CA THR A 232 10.69 20.36 -0.29
C THR A 232 11.28 18.95 -0.15
N ALA A 233 10.88 18.21 0.88
CA ALA A 233 11.28 16.83 1.12
C ALA A 233 10.04 15.93 1.14
N ASP A 234 10.23 14.67 0.73
CA ASP A 234 9.20 13.64 0.82
C ASP A 234 9.13 13.11 2.25
N LEU A 235 7.93 12.96 2.80
CA LEU A 235 7.72 12.57 4.20
C LEU A 235 7.26 11.12 4.26
N THR A 236 7.86 10.33 5.14
CA THR A 236 7.50 8.92 5.33
C THR A 236 7.56 8.56 6.81
N ALA A 237 6.68 7.64 7.21
CA ALA A 237 6.69 6.99 8.50
C ALA A 237 6.57 5.46 8.31
N ASP A 238 7.29 4.69 9.11
CA ASP A 238 7.19 3.23 9.06
C ASP A 238 5.78 2.79 9.46
N VAL A 239 5.23 1.83 8.70
CA VAL A 239 3.94 1.23 8.97
C VAL A 239 4.01 0.29 10.17
N ASP A 240 3.11 0.47 11.15
CA ASP A 240 2.91 -0.49 12.24
C ASP A 240 1.98 -1.64 11.78
N PHE A 241 2.61 -2.71 11.27
CA PHE A 241 1.88 -3.89 10.80
C PHE A 241 1.14 -4.63 11.93
N ALA A 242 1.53 -4.45 13.20
CA ALA A 242 0.80 -5.06 14.32
C ALA A 242 -0.56 -4.37 14.52
N ALA A 243 -0.60 -3.04 14.37
CA ALA A 243 -1.84 -2.27 14.41
C ALA A 243 -2.77 -2.63 13.25
N ILE A 244 -2.24 -2.74 12.02
CA ILE A 244 -3.00 -3.18 10.83
C ILE A 244 -3.61 -4.57 11.07
N LYS A 245 -2.84 -5.53 11.56
CA LYS A 245 -3.32 -6.88 11.85
C LYS A 245 -4.46 -6.88 12.86
N LYS A 246 -4.31 -6.13 13.95
CA LYS A 246 -5.34 -6.04 15.00
C LYS A 246 -6.68 -5.54 14.47
N ILE A 247 -6.68 -4.55 13.58
CA ILE A 247 -7.91 -4.05 12.94
C ILE A 247 -8.47 -5.04 11.92
N ALA A 248 -7.61 -5.61 11.06
CA ALA A 248 -8.04 -6.56 10.04
C ALA A 248 -8.68 -7.83 10.63
N GLU A 249 -8.13 -8.35 11.73
CA GLU A 249 -8.60 -9.59 12.38
C GLU A 249 -9.74 -9.35 13.38
N LYS A 250 -10.12 -8.10 13.62
CA LYS A 250 -11.23 -7.74 14.49
C LYS A 250 -12.51 -8.47 14.05
N ASP A 251 -13.26 -8.97 15.04
CA ASP A 251 -14.50 -9.72 14.87
C ASP A 251 -14.36 -11.00 14.02
N ASN A 252 -13.14 -11.54 13.92
CA ASN A 252 -12.79 -12.67 13.04
C ASN A 252 -13.18 -12.43 11.58
N ARG A 253 -13.15 -11.19 11.08
CA ARG A 253 -13.44 -10.89 9.67
C ARG A 253 -12.37 -11.49 8.77
N LEU A 254 -11.11 -11.12 9.00
CA LEU A 254 -9.98 -11.61 8.22
C LEU A 254 -9.02 -12.45 9.06
N ILE A 255 -8.16 -13.17 8.35
CA ILE A 255 -6.92 -13.77 8.86
C ILE A 255 -5.75 -13.12 8.12
N THR A 256 -4.63 -12.96 8.81
CA THR A 256 -3.43 -12.35 8.22
C THR A 256 -2.26 -13.31 8.14
N PHE A 257 -1.42 -13.15 7.12
CA PHE A 257 -0.15 -13.86 6.99
C PHE A 257 0.98 -12.84 6.87
N GLY A 258 1.97 -12.97 7.76
CA GLY A 258 3.07 -12.02 7.92
C GLY A 258 2.90 -11.10 9.15
N PRO A 259 3.58 -9.95 9.18
CA PRO A 259 4.48 -9.47 8.13
C PRO A 259 5.73 -10.35 7.98
N VAL A 260 6.16 -10.59 6.74
CA VAL A 260 7.48 -11.18 6.41
C VAL A 260 8.36 -10.12 5.74
N SER A 261 9.68 -10.32 5.71
CA SER A 261 10.55 -9.41 4.94
C SER A 261 10.31 -9.56 3.44
N GLN A 262 10.47 -8.47 2.69
CA GLN A 262 10.37 -8.49 1.23
C GLN A 262 11.29 -9.53 0.60
N SER A 263 12.54 -9.62 1.08
CA SER A 263 13.49 -10.60 0.57
C SER A 263 13.00 -12.04 0.76
N ASN A 264 12.45 -12.38 1.93
CA ASN A 264 11.91 -13.71 2.20
C ASN A 264 10.71 -14.01 1.30
N PHE A 265 9.78 -13.06 1.20
CA PHE A 265 8.59 -13.19 0.36
C PHE A 265 8.96 -13.43 -1.11
N LEU A 266 9.85 -12.60 -1.67
CA LEU A 266 10.26 -12.70 -3.07
C LEU A 266 11.09 -13.96 -3.36
N GLN A 267 11.96 -14.35 -2.41
CA GLN A 267 12.74 -15.58 -2.50
C GLN A 267 11.82 -16.81 -2.57
N ASN A 268 10.83 -16.88 -1.68
CA ASN A 268 9.84 -17.95 -1.63
C ASN A 268 8.95 -18.01 -2.90
N LEU A 269 8.79 -16.89 -3.62
CA LEU A 269 8.12 -16.87 -4.92
C LEU A 269 9.04 -17.24 -6.10
N GLY A 270 10.32 -17.49 -5.88
CA GLY A 270 11.26 -17.90 -6.92
C GLY A 270 11.86 -16.73 -7.72
N ILE A 271 12.07 -15.57 -7.10
CA ILE A 271 12.68 -14.40 -7.78
C ILE A 271 14.06 -14.71 -8.38
N ASN A 272 14.83 -15.62 -7.78
CA ASN A 272 16.16 -16.02 -8.27
C ASN A 272 16.06 -16.69 -9.66
N VAL A 273 15.06 -17.56 -9.84
CA VAL A 273 14.80 -18.22 -11.13
C VAL A 273 14.38 -17.20 -12.17
N ARG A 274 13.54 -16.23 -11.78
CA ARG A 274 13.14 -15.14 -12.66
C ARG A 274 14.33 -14.29 -13.10
N LEU A 275 15.24 -13.95 -12.18
CA LEU A 275 16.46 -13.22 -12.49
C LEU A 275 17.32 -13.98 -13.51
N GLN A 276 17.55 -15.27 -13.29
CA GLN A 276 18.34 -16.11 -14.21
C GLN A 276 17.78 -16.10 -15.64
N ILE A 277 16.46 -16.25 -15.80
CA ILE A 277 15.80 -16.21 -17.12
C ILE A 277 15.93 -14.83 -17.78
N LEU A 278 15.85 -13.75 -17.00
CA LEU A 278 16.02 -12.39 -17.51
C LEU A 278 17.47 -12.14 -17.96
N LEU A 279 18.46 -12.58 -17.18
CA LEU A 279 19.88 -12.40 -17.51
C LEU A 279 20.29 -13.19 -18.77
N GLN A 280 19.70 -14.35 -19.01
CA GLN A 280 19.94 -15.14 -20.22
C GLN A 280 19.58 -14.37 -21.50
N ASN A 281 18.50 -13.58 -21.46
CA ASN A 281 17.97 -12.87 -22.63
C ASN A 281 18.36 -11.39 -22.68
N ALA A 282 19.06 -10.88 -21.66
CA ALA A 282 19.41 -9.47 -21.53
C ALA A 282 20.75 -9.12 -22.19
N SER A 283 20.81 -7.90 -22.74
CA SER A 283 22.05 -7.24 -23.18
C SER A 283 22.98 -6.92 -21.99
N LYS A 284 24.24 -6.56 -22.26
CA LYS A 284 25.23 -6.25 -21.21
C LYS A 284 24.80 -5.10 -20.29
N GLU A 285 24.16 -4.07 -20.84
CA GLU A 285 23.70 -2.90 -20.08
C GLU A 285 22.48 -3.26 -19.22
N GLU A 286 21.52 -3.99 -19.80
CA GLU A 286 20.34 -4.47 -19.08
C GLU A 286 20.72 -5.41 -17.94
N ARG A 287 21.73 -6.27 -18.11
CA ARG A 287 22.23 -7.16 -17.05
C ARG A 287 22.67 -6.38 -15.81
N LYS A 288 23.46 -5.32 -15.98
CA LYS A 288 23.90 -4.49 -14.85
C LYS A 288 22.72 -3.84 -14.13
N SER A 289 21.74 -3.34 -14.89
CA SER A 289 20.53 -2.74 -14.32
C SER A 289 19.68 -3.77 -13.56
N LEU A 290 19.51 -4.98 -14.12
CA LEU A 290 18.77 -6.08 -13.48
C LEU A 290 19.43 -6.56 -12.20
N GLU A 291 20.75 -6.76 -12.21
CA GLU A 291 21.52 -7.15 -11.02
C GLU A 291 21.44 -6.07 -9.94
N SER A 292 21.64 -4.80 -10.30
CA SER A 292 21.53 -3.68 -9.36
C SER A 292 20.13 -3.56 -8.76
N GLY A 293 19.08 -3.70 -9.57
CA GLY A 293 17.69 -3.68 -9.10
C GLY A 293 17.37 -4.86 -8.19
N TYR A 294 17.85 -6.06 -8.54
CA TYR A 294 17.71 -7.26 -7.71
C TYR A 294 18.37 -7.08 -6.34
N HIS A 295 19.61 -6.59 -6.30
CA HIS A 295 20.32 -6.30 -5.05
C HIS A 295 19.59 -5.26 -4.20
N MET A 296 19.07 -4.19 -4.82
CA MET A 296 18.29 -3.16 -4.12
C MET A 296 17.07 -3.73 -3.38
N ILE A 297 16.34 -4.66 -4.00
CA ILE A 297 15.11 -5.22 -3.41
C ILE A 297 15.35 -6.45 -2.51
N MET A 298 16.47 -7.16 -2.67
CA MET A 298 16.77 -8.41 -1.94
C MET A 298 17.76 -8.24 -0.80
N ASP A 299 18.71 -7.31 -0.90
CA ASP A 299 19.81 -7.22 0.04
C ASP A 299 19.36 -6.67 1.40
N LYS A 300 19.99 -7.19 2.46
CA LYS A 300 19.60 -6.94 3.85
C LYS A 300 19.85 -5.50 4.31
N ASP A 301 20.91 -4.87 3.80
CA ASP A 301 21.28 -3.48 4.06
C ASP A 301 20.47 -2.48 3.21
N LYS A 302 19.67 -2.99 2.26
CA LYS A 302 18.77 -2.21 1.40
C LYS A 302 17.31 -2.45 1.79
N MET A 303 16.43 -2.65 0.82
CA MET A 303 14.99 -2.83 1.06
C MET A 303 14.65 -4.22 1.58
N GLY A 304 15.51 -5.23 1.38
CA GLY A 304 15.16 -6.63 1.60
C GLY A 304 14.62 -6.95 2.99
N ILE A 305 15.17 -6.34 4.06
CA ILE A 305 14.68 -6.52 5.43
C ILE A 305 13.72 -5.42 5.86
N ARG A 306 13.97 -4.16 5.47
CA ARG A 306 13.21 -2.99 5.93
C ARG A 306 11.79 -2.97 5.40
N PHE A 307 11.63 -3.41 4.15
CA PHE A 307 10.34 -3.54 3.50
C PHE A 307 9.67 -4.84 3.94
N LYS A 308 8.39 -4.76 4.30
CA LYS A 308 7.60 -5.86 4.82
C LYS A 308 6.42 -6.14 3.91
N VAL A 309 5.99 -7.39 3.93
CA VAL A 309 4.83 -7.85 3.16
C VAL A 309 3.86 -8.52 4.12
N LEU A 310 2.61 -8.05 4.10
CA LEU A 310 1.48 -8.59 4.85
C LEU A 310 0.37 -8.94 3.86
N SER A 311 -0.24 -10.12 4.01
CA SER A 311 -1.45 -10.46 3.26
C SER A 311 -2.66 -10.65 4.17
N LEU A 312 -3.83 -10.29 3.64
CA LEU A 312 -5.10 -10.38 4.35
C LEU A 312 -6.07 -11.23 3.53
N PHE A 313 -6.70 -12.22 4.16
CA PHE A 313 -7.68 -13.11 3.54
C PHE A 313 -8.93 -13.24 4.41
N PRO A 314 -10.12 -13.52 3.83
CA PRO A 314 -11.33 -13.83 4.60
C PRO A 314 -11.11 -14.98 5.57
N SER A 315 -11.57 -14.84 6.81
CA SER A 315 -11.27 -15.80 7.88
C SER A 315 -11.85 -17.20 7.64
N ILE A 316 -12.91 -17.29 6.82
CA ILE A 316 -13.51 -18.55 6.39
C ILE A 316 -12.51 -19.48 5.68
N LEU A 317 -11.42 -18.93 5.11
CA LEU A 317 -10.36 -19.69 4.44
C LEU A 317 -9.31 -20.26 5.42
N LYS A 318 -9.43 -20.02 6.74
CA LYS A 318 -8.43 -20.44 7.74
C LYS A 318 -8.12 -21.94 7.70
N GLU A 319 -9.13 -22.80 7.69
CA GLU A 319 -8.92 -24.25 7.64
C GLU A 319 -8.41 -24.74 6.27
N TYR A 320 -8.74 -24.00 5.20
CA TYR A 320 -8.21 -24.28 3.87
C TYR A 320 -6.70 -24.02 3.80
N PHE A 321 -6.24 -22.88 4.33
CA PHE A 321 -4.82 -22.52 4.28
C PHE A 321 -3.93 -23.32 5.23
N LYS A 322 -4.49 -24.03 6.22
CA LYS A 322 -3.74 -25.06 6.96
C LYS A 322 -3.31 -26.23 6.07
N LYS A 323 -4.11 -26.56 5.05
CA LYS A 323 -3.83 -27.65 4.11
C LYS A 323 -3.00 -27.18 2.92
N ILE A 324 -3.31 -25.97 2.42
CA ILE A 324 -2.65 -25.37 1.26
C ILE A 324 -2.11 -24.00 1.67
N PRO A 325 -0.84 -23.91 2.11
CA PRO A 325 -0.26 -22.66 2.57
C PRO A 325 -0.28 -21.54 1.51
N ILE A 326 -0.26 -20.28 1.98
CA ILE A 326 -0.10 -19.10 1.12
C ILE A 326 1.35 -19.02 0.65
N ALA A 327 1.55 -18.84 -0.66
CA ALA A 327 2.89 -18.70 -1.20
C ALA A 327 3.57 -17.43 -0.67
N GLY A 328 4.83 -17.54 -0.26
CA GLY A 328 5.63 -16.41 0.19
C GLY A 328 5.66 -16.18 1.71
N PHE A 329 4.79 -16.82 2.48
CA PHE A 329 4.61 -16.55 3.93
C PHE A 329 4.96 -17.72 4.86
N PHE A 330 5.69 -18.71 4.37
CA PHE A 330 6.17 -19.87 5.13
C PHE A 330 7.64 -19.74 5.52
#